data_AF-A0AAU7YAK6-F1
#
_entry.id   AF-A0AAU7YAK6-F1
#
_cell.length_a   1.000
_cell.length_b   1.000
_cell.length_c   1.000
_cell.angle_alpha   90.00
_cell.angle_beta   90.00
_cell.angle_gamma   90.00
#
_symmetry.space_group_name_H-M   'P 1'
#
loop_
_entity.id
_entity.type
_entity.pdbx_description
1 polymer ?
#
loop_
_entity_poly.entity_id
_entity_poly.type
_entity_poly.pdbx_seq_one_letter_code
_entity_poly.pdbx_strand_id
1 'polypeptide(L)' 'MSQPLADIIRKNWRQLAGLARVVWDELTLDELIKSEGDAQKLTSLVQQRYDMPHADAEKQVMSFFERHRTT' A
#
# COMPACT_ATOMS: atom_id res chain seq x y z
N MET A 1 -2.42 0.29 27.82
CA MET A 1 -3.30 0.72 26.71
C MET A 1 -2.40 1.02 25.53
N SER A 2 -2.22 0.04 24.65
CA SER A 2 -1.26 0.12 23.55
C SER A 2 -2.06 0.30 22.27
N GLN A 3 -2.31 1.54 21.88
CA GLN A 3 -2.95 1.82 20.61
C GLN A 3 -2.00 1.35 19.49
N PRO A 4 -2.46 0.46 18.59
CA PRO A 4 -1.59 -0.37 17.76
C PRO A 4 -1.00 0.47 16.61
N LEU A 5 0.23 0.15 16.19
CA LEU A 5 0.94 0.81 15.07
C LEU A 5 0.08 1.02 13.80
N ALA A 6 -0.96 0.22 13.61
CA ALA A 6 -1.95 0.35 12.55
C ALA A 6 -2.64 1.73 12.49
N ASP A 7 -2.77 2.45 13.62
CA ASP A 7 -3.38 3.78 13.65
C ASP A 7 -2.41 4.87 13.12
N ILE A 8 -1.12 4.73 13.40
CA ILE A 8 -0.06 5.64 12.97
C ILE A 8 0.19 5.50 11.46
N ILE A 9 0.20 4.26 10.97
CA ILE A 9 0.29 3.97 9.53
C ILE A 9 -0.93 4.54 8.82
N ARG A 10 -2.16 4.35 9.35
CA ARG A 10 -3.37 4.95 8.76
C ARG A 10 -3.33 6.49 8.72
N LYS A 11 -2.78 7.15 9.75
CA LYS A 11 -2.60 8.61 9.75
C LYS A 11 -1.62 9.10 8.68
N ASN A 12 -0.51 8.39 8.49
CA ASN A 12 0.51 8.75 7.49
C ASN A 12 0.23 8.13 6.11
N TRP A 13 -0.77 7.25 6.01
CA TRP A 13 -1.10 6.53 4.79
C TRP A 13 -1.45 7.48 3.65
N ARG A 14 -2.08 8.63 3.91
CA ARG A 14 -2.35 9.62 2.86
C ARG A 14 -1.08 10.14 2.19
N GLN A 15 0.03 10.28 2.92
CA GLN A 15 1.32 10.67 2.35
C GLN A 15 1.96 9.50 1.59
N LEU A 16 1.93 8.31 2.20
CA LEU A 16 2.43 7.08 1.57
C LEU A 16 1.66 6.75 0.28
N ALA A 17 0.35 6.94 0.26
CA ALA A 17 -0.51 6.74 -0.90
C ALA A 17 -0.11 7.65 -2.08
N GLY A 18 0.39 8.86 -1.79
CA GLY A 18 0.95 9.75 -2.81
C GLY A 18 2.20 9.16 -3.46
N LEU A 19 3.09 8.56 -2.67
CA LEU A 19 4.30 7.88 -3.16
C LEU A 19 3.94 6.56 -3.88
N ALA A 20 3.01 5.81 -3.32
CA ALA A 20 2.46 4.59 -3.90
C ALA A 20 1.84 4.85 -5.28
N ARG A 21 1.17 5.98 -5.48
CA ARG A 21 0.67 6.37 -6.82
C ARG A 21 1.80 6.63 -7.82
N VAL A 22 2.95 7.13 -7.37
CA VAL A 22 4.11 7.31 -8.25
C VAL A 22 4.75 5.97 -8.60
N VAL A 23 4.75 5.02 -7.66
CA VAL A 23 5.25 3.65 -7.89
C VAL A 23 4.30 2.86 -8.78
N TRP A 24 3.00 2.99 -8.55
CA TRP A 24 1.93 2.32 -9.27
C TRP A 24 1.09 3.34 -10.04
N ASP A 25 1.58 3.76 -11.21
CA ASP A 25 0.91 4.78 -12.05
C ASP A 25 -0.51 4.34 -12.50
N GLU A 26 -0.77 3.04 -12.57
CA GLU A 26 -2.09 2.48 -12.92
C GLU A 26 -3.10 2.53 -11.76
N LEU A 27 -2.63 2.77 -10.53
CA LEU A 27 -3.47 2.90 -9.34
C LEU A 27 -3.75 4.37 -9.04
N THR A 28 -5.03 4.69 -8.85
CA THR A 28 -5.40 6.04 -8.46
C THR A 28 -5.18 6.27 -6.96
N LEU A 29 -4.89 7.53 -6.60
CA LEU A 29 -4.71 7.93 -5.20
C LEU A 29 -5.92 7.55 -4.33
N ASP A 30 -7.14 7.62 -4.89
CA ASP A 30 -8.37 7.27 -4.18
C ASP A 30 -8.44 5.78 -3.83
N GLU A 31 -8.03 4.90 -4.75
CA GLU A 31 -7.99 3.45 -4.52
C GLU A 31 -6.92 3.06 -3.49
N LEU A 32 -5.75 3.70 -3.57
CA LEU A 32 -4.70 3.54 -2.59
C LEU A 32 -5.19 4.01 -1.21
N ILE A 33 -5.85 5.17 -1.11
CA ILE A 33 -6.42 5.68 0.15
C ILE A 33 -7.50 4.75 0.71
N LYS A 34 -8.39 4.21 -0.12
CA LYS A 34 -9.41 3.20 0.27
C LYS A 34 -8.81 1.91 0.81
N SER A 35 -7.56 1.64 0.43
CA SER A 35 -6.80 0.53 0.99
C SER A 35 -6.40 0.76 2.44
N GLU A 36 -6.45 2.00 2.95
CA GLU A 36 -6.09 2.37 4.33
C GLU A 36 -4.69 1.88 4.78
N GLY A 37 -3.79 1.59 3.84
CA GLY A 37 -2.47 1.03 4.13
C GLY A 37 -2.50 -0.45 4.45
N ASP A 38 -3.57 -1.16 4.09
CA ASP A 38 -3.68 -2.60 4.21
C ASP A 38 -2.96 -3.28 3.04
N ALA A 39 -1.91 -4.03 3.36
CA ALA A 39 -1.11 -4.72 2.35
C ALA A 39 -1.94 -5.70 1.52
N GLN A 40 -2.88 -6.44 2.13
CA GLN A 40 -3.75 -7.35 1.37
C GLN A 40 -4.66 -6.62 0.37
N LYS A 41 -5.25 -5.47 0.75
CA LYS A 41 -6.09 -4.69 -0.15
C LYS A 41 -5.27 -4.17 -1.34
N LEU A 42 -4.06 -3.68 -1.07
CA LEU A 42 -3.14 -3.23 -2.10
C LEU A 42 -2.68 -4.35 -3.01
N THR A 43 -2.37 -5.53 -2.48
CA THR A 43 -1.98 -6.69 -3.28
C THR A 43 -3.09 -7.07 -4.26
N SER A 44 -4.35 -7.13 -3.81
CA SER A 44 -5.48 -7.40 -4.68
C SER A 44 -5.68 -6.33 -5.75
N LEU A 45 -5.50 -5.05 -5.41
CA LEU A 45 -5.57 -3.95 -6.37
C LEU A 45 -4.47 -4.03 -7.42
N VAL A 46 -3.21 -4.21 -6.99
CA VAL A 46 -2.05 -4.36 -7.87
C VAL A 46 -2.22 -5.59 -8.77
N GLN A 47 -2.65 -6.72 -8.21
CA GLN A 47 -2.95 -7.95 -8.95
C GLN A 47 -3.96 -7.71 -10.08
N GLN A 48 -5.06 -7.02 -9.80
CA GLN A 48 -6.13 -6.75 -10.78
C GLN A 48 -5.75 -5.68 -11.81
N ARG A 49 -4.92 -4.71 -11.45
CA ARG A 49 -4.51 -3.63 -12.37
C ARG A 49 -3.41 -4.06 -13.31
N TYR A 50 -2.38 -4.70 -12.77
CA TYR A 50 -1.21 -5.11 -13.53
C TYR A 50 -1.32 -6.52 -14.12
N ASP A 51 -2.47 -7.19 -13.96
CA ASP A 51 -2.74 -8.58 -14.38
C ASP A 51 -1.57 -9.52 -14.05
N MET A 52 -1.08 -9.44 -12.82
CA MET A 52 0.14 -10.11 -12.38
C MET A 52 -0.17 -11.15 -11.30
N PRO A 53 0.68 -12.18 -11.10
CA PRO A 53 0.44 -13.17 -10.07
C PRO A 53 0.48 -12.56 -8.65
N HIS A 54 -0.35 -13.08 -7.75
CA HIS A 54 -0.48 -12.59 -6.38
C HIS A 54 0.86 -12.51 -5.64
N ALA A 55 1.76 -13.45 -5.88
CA ALA A 55 3.09 -13.48 -5.26
C ALA A 55 3.97 -12.30 -5.69
N ASP A 56 3.92 -11.90 -6.96
CA ASP A 56 4.67 -10.74 -7.45
C ASP A 56 4.04 -9.43 -6.97
N ALA A 57 2.70 -9.34 -6.97
CA ALA A 57 1.98 -8.20 -6.40
C ALA A 57 2.28 -8.03 -4.91
N GLU A 58 2.26 -9.14 -4.14
CA GLU A 58 2.55 -9.14 -2.72
C GLU A 58 3.99 -8.71 -2.46
N LYS A 59 4.97 -9.22 -3.22
CA LYS A 59 6.37 -8.77 -3.10
C LYS A 59 6.52 -7.28 -3.33
N GLN A 60 5.82 -6.72 -4.32
CA GLN A 60 5.91 -5.30 -4.66
C GLN A 60 5.31 -4.43 -3.55
N VAL A 61 4.16 -4.85 -3.01
CA VAL A 61 3.49 -4.19 -1.88
C VAL A 61 4.33 -4.30 -0.60
N MET A 62 4.82 -5.49 -0.27
CA MET A 62 5.71 -5.73 0.88
C MET A 62 6.97 -4.87 0.78
N SER A 63 7.62 -4.86 -0.38
CA SER A 63 8.82 -4.04 -0.63
C SER A 63 8.55 -2.54 -0.42
N PHE A 64 7.37 -2.07 -0.84
CA PHE A 64 6.94 -0.69 -0.60
C PHE A 64 6.79 -0.40 0.90
N PHE A 65 6.06 -1.25 1.62
CA PHE A 65 5.89 -1.08 3.08
C PHE A 65 7.21 -1.19 3.83
N GLU A 66 8.11 -2.11 3.46
CA GLU A 66 9.43 -2.26 4.09
C GLU A 66 10.30 -1.02 3.91
N ARG A 67 10.27 -0.41 2.71
CA ARG A 67 11.00 0.84 2.42
C ARG A 67 10.50 2.02 3.25
N HIS A 68 9.23 2.01 3.63
CA HIS A 68 8.57 3.11 4.33
C HIS A 68 8.28 2.82 5.82
N ARG A 69 8.60 1.61 6.31
CA ARG A 69 8.47 1.20 7.72
C ARG A 69 9.65 1.68 8.60
N THR A 70 10.77 2.06 8.00
CA THR A 70 12.06 2.32 8.68
C THR A 70 12.40 3.81 8.86
N THR A 71 11.41 4.71 8.93
CA THR A 71 11.62 6.12 9.29
C THR A 71 10.70 6.56 10.41
#